data_AF-A0A930XAY3-F1
#
_entry.id   AF-A0A930XAY3-F1
#
_cell.length_a   1.000
_cell.length_b   1.000
_cell.length_c   1.000
_cell.angle_alpha   90.00
_cell.angle_beta   90.00
_cell.angle_gamma   90.00
#
_symmetry.space_group_name_H-M   'P 1'
#
loop_
_entity.id
_entity.type
_entity.pdbx_description
1 polymer ?
#
loop_
_entity_poly.entity_id
_entity_poly.type
_entity_poly.pdbx_seq_one_letter_code
_entity_poly.pdbx_strand_id
1 'polypeptide(L)'
;MIAVDTNILVRLITQDDEIQYQQSLKLFDHENIFIADTVILETEWVLRFAYKFQPLEICQVFRTVFGLSNVYLTDEKLILQVLQFAGFRCNFQKMI
;
A
#
# COMPACT_ATOMS: atom_id res chain seq x y z
N MET A 1 -8.92 -13.53 7.98
CA MET A 1 -7.99 -12.74 7.14
C MET A 1 -8.70 -12.46 5.84
N ILE A 2 -8.76 -11.20 5.42
CA ILE A 2 -9.51 -10.73 4.26
C ILE A 2 -8.52 -10.17 3.26
N ALA A 3 -8.60 -10.61 2.00
CA ALA A 3 -7.84 -10.02 0.92
C ALA A 3 -8.48 -8.69 0.51
N VAL A 4 -7.68 -7.62 0.44
CA VAL A 4 -8.16 -6.30 0.02
C VAL A 4 -7.78 -5.99 -1.42
N ASP A 5 -8.63 -5.20 -2.07
CA ASP A 5 -8.42 -4.70 -3.42
C ASP A 5 -7.66 -3.35 -3.42
N THR A 6 -7.11 -2.98 -4.58
CA THR A 6 -6.45 -1.69 -4.83
C THR A 6 -7.29 -0.51 -4.36
N ASN A 7 -8.60 -0.54 -4.60
CA ASN A 7 -9.48 0.57 -4.21
C ASN A 7 -9.48 0.81 -2.70
N ILE A 8 -9.49 -0.25 -1.88
CA ILE A 8 -9.51 -0.10 -0.42
C ILE A 8 -8.23 0.59 0.09
N LEU A 9 -7.08 0.21 -0.45
CA LEU A 9 -5.80 0.85 -0.12
C LEU A 9 -5.75 2.30 -0.58
N VAL A 10 -6.19 2.59 -1.79
CA VAL A 10 -6.23 3.96 -2.32
C VAL A 10 -7.07 4.84 -1.40
N ARG A 11 -8.28 4.40 -1.01
CA ARG A 11 -9.16 5.18 -0.12
C ARG A 11 -8.54 5.39 1.26
N LEU A 12 -7.88 4.37 1.82
CA LEU A 12 -7.18 4.48 3.10
C LEU A 12 -6.05 5.52 3.03
N ILE A 13 -5.31 5.53 1.93
CA ILE A 13 -4.09 6.32 1.77
C ILE A 13 -4.38 7.78 1.40
N THR A 14 -5.29 8.00 0.44
CA THR A 14 -5.50 9.33 -0.16
C THR A 14 -6.57 10.13 0.55
N GLN A 15 -7.47 9.46 1.28
CA GLN A 15 -8.63 10.07 1.95
C GLN A 15 -9.46 10.94 1.00
N ASP A 16 -9.50 10.58 -0.28
CA ASP A 16 -10.12 11.40 -1.33
C ASP A 16 -11.66 11.34 -1.32
N ASP A 17 -12.22 10.34 -0.65
CA ASP A 17 -13.64 10.20 -0.34
C ASP A 17 -13.76 9.86 1.15
N GLU A 18 -14.33 10.77 1.93
CA GLU A 18 -14.43 10.62 3.40
C GLU A 18 -15.21 9.37 3.80
N ILE A 19 -16.30 9.05 3.12
CA ILE A 19 -17.16 7.91 3.49
C ILE A 19 -16.41 6.61 3.25
N GLN A 20 -15.77 6.49 2.09
CA GLN A 20 -14.98 5.30 1.74
C GLN A 20 -13.71 5.21 2.57
N TYR A 21 -13.07 6.33 2.90
CA TYR A 21 -11.94 6.37 3.82
C TYR A 21 -12.30 5.79 5.18
N GLN A 22 -13.40 6.23 5.79
CA GLN A 22 -13.85 5.72 7.09
C GLN A 22 -14.17 4.21 7.03
N GLN A 23 -14.72 3.74 5.91
CA GLN A 23 -14.97 2.30 5.70
C GLN A 23 -13.67 1.50 5.60
N SER A 24 -12.69 1.97 4.81
CA SER A 24 -11.37 1.36 4.73
C SER A 24 -10.65 1.38 6.07
N LEU A 25 -10.69 2.50 6.79
CA LEU A 25 -10.07 2.63 8.11
C LEU A 25 -10.67 1.63 9.10
N LYS A 26 -12.01 1.54 9.16
CA LYS A 26 -12.69 0.56 10.02
C LYS A 26 -12.29 -0.87 9.69
N LEU A 27 -12.13 -1.21 8.41
CA LEU A 27 -11.67 -2.52 7.98
C LEU A 27 -10.26 -2.82 8.52
N PHE A 28 -9.34 -1.86 8.36
CA PHE A 28 -7.96 -1.97 8.87
C PHE A 28 -7.86 -1.96 10.40
N ASP A 29 -8.83 -1.40 11.12
CA ASP A 29 -8.84 -1.42 12.59
C ASP A 29 -9.32 -2.77 13.18
N HIS A 30 -10.18 -3.51 12.47
CA HIS A 30 -10.91 -4.66 13.04
C HIS A 30 -10.53 -6.01 12.44
N GLU A 31 -9.95 -6.03 11.23
CA GLU A 31 -9.72 -7.26 10.48
C GLU A 31 -8.23 -7.53 10.26
N ASN A 32 -7.89 -8.81 10.09
CA ASN A 32 -6.58 -9.20 9.56
C ASN A 32 -6.59 -9.04 8.04
N ILE A 33 -5.71 -8.21 7.50
CA ILE A 33 -5.69 -7.78 6.09
C ILE A 33 -4.60 -8.53 5.34
N PHE A 34 -4.95 -9.10 4.19
CA PHE A 34 -3.98 -9.63 3.23
C PHE A 34 -3.88 -8.73 2.00
N ILE A 35 -2.66 -8.38 1.60
CA ILE A 35 -2.38 -7.57 0.42
C ILE A 35 -1.52 -8.39 -0.54
N ALA A 36 -2.06 -8.67 -1.72
CA ALA A 36 -1.35 -9.38 -2.78
C ALA A 36 -0.36 -8.45 -3.51
N ASP A 37 0.70 -9.01 -4.10
CA ASP A 37 1.74 -8.22 -4.80
C ASP A 37 1.17 -7.41 -5.97
N THR A 38 0.16 -7.95 -6.68
CA THR A 38 -0.53 -7.24 -7.75
C THR A 38 -1.26 -6.01 -7.24
N VAL A 39 -1.87 -6.09 -6.05
CA VAL A 39 -2.55 -4.97 -5.40
C VAL A 39 -1.54 -3.90 -4.99
N ILE A 40 -0.35 -4.28 -4.53
CA ILE A 40 0.74 -3.32 -4.23
C ILE A 40 1.18 -2.58 -5.51
N LEU A 41 1.42 -3.32 -6.59
CA LEU A 41 1.85 -2.75 -7.88
C LEU A 41 0.81 -1.81 -8.49
N GLU A 42 -0.46 -2.21 -8.47
CA GLU A 42 -1.56 -1.37 -8.95
C GLU A 42 -1.74 -0.12 -8.07
N THR A 43 -1.68 -0.26 -6.74
CA THR A 43 -1.78 0.87 -5.82
C THR A 43 -0.63 1.87 -6.07
N GLU A 44 0.60 1.38 -6.23
CA GLU A 44 1.76 2.22 -6.57
C GLU A 44 1.51 3.02 -7.84
N TRP A 45 1.02 2.35 -8.89
CA TRP A 45 0.70 2.98 -10.16
C TRP A 45 -0.40 4.04 -10.02
N VAL A 46 -1.49 3.74 -9.30
CA VAL A 46 -2.59 4.68 -9.06
C VAL A 46 -2.09 5.90 -8.29
N LEU A 47 -1.36 5.71 -7.20
CA LEU A 47 -0.82 6.80 -6.39
C LEU A 47 0.12 7.70 -7.20
N ARG A 48 1.00 7.10 -8.02
CA ARG A 48 1.95 7.85 -8.84
C ARG A 48 1.26 8.62 -9.97
N PHE A 49 0.38 7.97 -10.72
CA PHE A 49 -0.15 8.54 -11.97
C PHE A 49 -1.46 9.31 -11.78
N ALA A 50 -2.37 8.85 -10.92
CA ALA A 50 -3.63 9.54 -10.66
C ALA A 50 -3.47 10.62 -9.58
N TYR A 51 -2.84 10.28 -8.45
CA TYR A 51 -2.70 11.19 -7.29
C TYR A 51 -1.38 11.96 -7.25
N LYS A 52 -0.47 11.72 -8.21
CA LYS A 52 0.80 12.45 -8.38
C LYS A 52 1.75 12.37 -7.19
N PHE A 53 1.62 11.34 -6.36
CA PHE A 53 2.60 11.09 -5.31
C PHE A 53 3.98 10.84 -5.91
N GLN A 54 4.97 11.46 -5.28
CA GLN A 54 6.36 11.21 -5.56
C GLN A 54 6.74 9.83 -5.06
N PRO A 55 7.70 9.15 -5.72
CA PRO A 55 8.07 7.80 -5.33
C PRO A 55 8.50 7.64 -3.86
N LEU A 56 9.10 8.68 -3.26
CA LEU A 56 9.45 8.67 -1.84
C LEU A 56 8.21 8.70 -0.93
N GLU A 57 7.18 9.46 -1.29
CA GLU A 57 5.91 9.55 -0.56
C GLU A 57 5.21 8.19 -0.58
N ILE A 58 5.20 7.52 -1.74
CA ILE A 58 4.63 6.17 -1.89
C ILE A 58 5.37 5.17 -0.98
N CYS A 59 6.71 5.22 -0.96
CA CYS A 59 7.51 4.35 -0.08
C CYS A 59 7.19 4.60 1.41
N GLN A 60 7.02 5.85 1.82
CA GLN A 60 6.70 6.20 3.21
C GLN A 60 5.33 5.66 3.60
N VAL A 61 4.32 5.88 2.76
CA VAL A 61 2.96 5.40 3.02
C VAL A 61 2.91 3.87 3.06
N PHE A 62 3.54 3.18 2.12
CA PHE A 62 3.60 1.72 2.12
C PHE A 62 4.30 1.17 3.36
N ARG A 63 5.37 1.81 3.85
CA ARG A 63 5.98 1.41 5.14
C ARG A 63 5.01 1.54 6.31
N THR A 64 4.21 2.59 6.34
CA THR A 64 3.21 2.80 7.39
C THR A 64 2.14 1.72 7.33
N VAL A 65 1.56 1.46 6.15
CA VAL A 65 0.48 0.48 5.99
C VAL A 65 0.99 -0.96 6.21
N PHE A 66 2.12 -1.32 5.63
CA PHE A 66 2.67 -2.68 5.73
C PHE A 66 3.30 -2.98 7.08
N GLY A 67 3.62 -1.95 7.87
CA GLY A 67 4.11 -2.08 9.24
C GLY A 67 3.00 -2.32 10.27
N LEU A 68 1.73 -2.31 9.87
CA LEU A 68 0.61 -2.63 10.77
C LEU A 68 0.64 -4.11 11.15
N SER A 69 0.46 -4.42 12.42
CA SER A 69 0.58 -5.78 12.95
C SER A 69 -0.46 -6.77 12.42
N ASN A 70 -1.55 -6.27 11.86
CA ASN A 70 -2.64 -7.04 11.26
C ASN A 70 -2.60 -7.06 9.73
N VAL A 71 -1.53 -6.55 9.10
CA VAL A 71 -1.33 -6.59 7.66
C VAL A 71 -0.34 -7.71 7.30
N TYR A 72 -0.74 -8.55 6.35
CA TYR A 72 0.01 -9.69 5.86
C TYR A 72 0.25 -9.54 4.36
N LEU A 73 1.49 -9.73 3.93
CA LEU A 73 1.91 -9.64 2.53
C LEU A 73 2.23 -11.04 1.97
N THR A 74 2.27 -11.18 0.63
CA THR A 74 2.71 -12.45 0.01
C THR A 74 4.12 -12.84 0.45
N ASP A 75 5.07 -11.90 0.36
CA ASP A 75 6.45 -12.05 0.86
C ASP A 75 6.88 -10.74 1.55
N GLU A 76 6.63 -10.68 2.86
CA GLU A 76 6.94 -9.51 3.68
C GLU A 76 8.43 -9.13 3.62
N LYS A 77 9.34 -10.12 3.59
CA LYS A 77 10.79 -9.86 3.57
C LYS A 77 11.20 -9.21 2.26
N LEU A 78 10.70 -9.73 1.14
CA LEU A 78 10.97 -9.16 -0.18
C LEU A 78 10.45 -7.72 -0.25
N ILE A 79 9.20 -7.47 0.15
CA ILE A 79 8.61 -6.13 0.06
C ILE A 79 9.33 -5.12 0.96
N LEU A 80 9.71 -5.51 2.18
CA LEU A 80 10.50 -4.64 3.07
C LEU A 80 11.88 -4.32 2.50
N GLN A 81 12.55 -5.30 1.87
CA GLN A 81 13.81 -5.06 1.16
C GLN A 81 13.62 -4.08 -0.01
N VAL A 82 12.58 -4.28 -0.83
CA VAL A 82 12.24 -3.38 -1.95
C VAL A 82 12.01 -1.95 -1.44
N LEU A 83 11.23 -1.77 -0.38
CA LEU A 83 11.01 -0.46 0.25
C LEU A 83 12.32 0.17 0.76
N GLN A 84 13.25 -0.64 1.29
CA GLN A 84 14.58 -0.19 1.73
C GLN A 84 15.46 0.29 0.56
N PHE A 85 15.48 -0.44 -0.55
CA PHE A 85 16.25 -0.07 -1.73
C PHE A 85 15.61 1.07 -2.52
N ALA A 86 14.28 1.13 -2.59
CA ALA A 86 13.54 2.16 -3.31
C ALA A 86 13.81 3.57 -2.76
N GLY A 87 14.08 3.72 -1.46
CA GLY A 87 14.53 4.99 -0.86
C GLY A 87 15.80 5.57 -1.48
N PHE A 88 16.60 4.75 -2.20
CA PHE A 88 17.81 5.18 -2.90
C PHE A 88 17.67 5.30 -4.43
N ARG A 89 16.82 4.50 -5.09
CA ARG A 89 16.61 4.50 -6.55
C ARG A 89 15.20 4.03 -6.90
N CYS A 90 14.25 4.96 -7.03
CA CYS A 90 12.84 4.64 -7.19
C CYS A 90 12.45 4.09 -8.58
N ASN A 91 12.27 2.76 -8.68
CA ASN A 91 11.37 2.16 -9.67
C ASN A 91 10.84 0.79 -9.17
N PHE A 92 9.69 0.78 -8.51
CA PHE A 92 9.05 -0.42 -7.93
C PHE A 92 8.78 -1.54 -8.96
N GLN A 93 8.35 -1.18 -10.17
CA GLN A 93 8.07 -2.12 -11.26
C GLN A 93 9.30 -2.89 -11.79
N LYS A 94 10.51 -2.50 -11.41
CA LYS A 94 11.73 -3.22 -11.79
C LYS A 94 12.25 -4.16 -10.69
N MET A 95 11.58 -4.21 -9.54
CA MET A 95 12.07 -4.89 -8.34
C MET A 95 11.23 -6.09 -7.92
N ILE A 96 10.06 -6.28 -8.53
CA ILE A 96 9.13 -7.41 -8.35
C ILE A 96 8.99 -8.10 -9.71
#